data_AF-A0A1N7LCP7-F1
#
_entry.id   AF-A0A1N7LCP7-F1
#
_cell.length_a   1.000
_cell.length_b   1.000
_cell.length_c   1.000
_cell.angle_alpha   90.00
_cell.angle_beta   90.00
_cell.angle_gamma   90.00
#
_symmetry.space_group_name_H-M   'P 1'
#
loop_
_entity.id
_entity.type
_entity.pdbx_description
1 polymer ?
#
loop_
_entity_poly.entity_id
_entity_poly.type
_entity_poly.pdbx_seq_one_letter_code
_entity_poly.pdbx_strand_id
1 'polypeptide(L)'
;MPRSQWPAIPKTSIKGLRFFAHYPGYTGVKPKPESYAHTRLKIDILKAARTLGFDSQIEAAGRSPDGAEWIADVLVTLPTGQKTAFEVQLSSQHLADFRLRTERYRHSSVACCWVVSEHPVASRLAKALAYDNMDWYKKHGELLSESEELMVLGLLLEDKASYPAQPLLRLGYTQEARKLTIQEAVEGVLRGRPRWEQAQWKWY
;
A
#
# COMPACT_ATOMS: atom_id res chain seq x y z
N MET A 1 1.76 -21.62 -5.59
CA MET A 1 1.03 -20.37 -5.29
C MET A 1 1.83 -19.21 -5.90
N PRO A 2 1.26 -18.06 -6.26
CA PRO A 2 1.97 -17.04 -7.04
C PRO A 2 3.29 -16.55 -6.41
N ARG A 3 3.43 -16.65 -5.07
CA ARG A 3 4.63 -16.23 -4.32
C ARG A 3 5.37 -17.40 -3.63
N SER A 4 5.02 -18.65 -3.93
CA SER A 4 5.69 -19.82 -3.36
C SER A 4 5.58 -21.05 -4.27
N GLN A 5 6.58 -21.93 -4.23
CA GLN A 5 6.51 -23.22 -4.92
C GLN A 5 5.46 -24.18 -4.28
N TRP A 6 4.70 -23.73 -3.29
CA TRP A 6 3.68 -24.53 -2.62
C TRP A 6 2.47 -24.77 -3.55
N PRO A 7 2.06 -26.03 -3.79
CA PRO A 7 0.92 -26.33 -4.65
C PRO A 7 -0.39 -25.70 -4.16
N ALA A 8 -1.24 -25.28 -5.08
CA ALA A 8 -2.55 -24.69 -4.78
C ALA A 8 -3.67 -25.72 -4.95
N ILE A 9 -4.68 -25.67 -4.08
CA ILE A 9 -5.94 -26.41 -4.22
C ILE A 9 -7.10 -25.41 -4.35
N PRO A 10 -7.96 -25.51 -5.38
CA PRO A 10 -9.14 -24.65 -5.49
C PRO A 10 -10.15 -25.00 -4.38
N LYS A 11 -10.76 -23.97 -3.79
CA LYS A 11 -11.79 -24.06 -2.76
C LYS A 11 -12.92 -23.08 -3.04
N THR A 12 -14.09 -23.40 -2.51
CA THR A 12 -15.26 -22.52 -2.52
C THR A 12 -15.70 -22.31 -1.08
N SER A 13 -15.91 -21.06 -0.68
CA SER A 13 -16.43 -20.75 0.66
C SER A 13 -17.90 -21.13 0.76
N ILE A 14 -18.43 -21.21 1.98
CA ILE A 14 -19.87 -21.45 2.21
C ILE A 14 -20.76 -20.37 1.56
N LYS A 15 -20.20 -19.17 1.32
CA LYS A 15 -20.88 -18.06 0.63
C LYS A 15 -20.61 -18.02 -0.89
N GLY A 16 -20.01 -19.07 -1.46
CA GLY A 16 -19.79 -19.19 -2.90
C GLY A 16 -18.53 -18.51 -3.45
N LEU A 17 -17.70 -17.89 -2.61
CA LEU A 17 -16.44 -17.28 -3.05
C LEU A 17 -15.45 -18.37 -3.45
N ARG A 18 -14.96 -18.33 -4.70
CA ARG A 18 -13.92 -19.24 -5.20
C ARG A 18 -12.54 -18.66 -4.90
N PHE A 19 -11.65 -19.46 -4.33
CA PHE A 19 -10.29 -19.07 -3.97
C PHE A 19 -9.33 -20.26 -4.04
N PHE A 20 -8.02 -20.00 -4.04
CA PHE A 20 -7.01 -21.05 -3.92
C PHE A 20 -6.51 -21.13 -2.47
N ALA A 21 -6.30 -22.34 -1.97
CA ALA A 21 -5.66 -22.60 -0.68
C ALA A 21 -4.35 -23.38 -0.87
N HIS A 22 -3.46 -23.32 0.10
CA HIS A 22 -2.24 -24.15 0.10
C HIS A 22 -2.61 -25.64 0.23
N TYR A 23 -2.05 -26.50 -0.63
CA TYR A 23 -2.26 -27.95 -0.58
C TYR A 23 -1.78 -28.52 0.77
N PRO A 24 -2.60 -29.32 1.48
CA PRO A 24 -2.21 -29.91 2.75
C PRO A 24 -1.14 -31.00 2.57
N GLY A 25 -0.22 -31.15 3.52
CA GLY A 25 0.76 -32.25 3.51
C GLY A 25 1.96 -32.08 2.58
N TYR A 26 2.13 -30.92 1.93
CA TYR A 26 3.37 -30.61 1.20
C TYR A 26 4.52 -30.37 2.19
N THR A 27 5.70 -30.88 1.88
CA THR A 27 6.88 -30.80 2.75
C THR A 27 7.52 -29.40 2.69
N GLY A 28 7.96 -28.88 3.83
CA GLY A 28 8.61 -27.57 3.95
C GLY A 28 7.87 -26.59 4.88
N VAL A 29 8.39 -25.36 4.97
CA VAL A 29 7.76 -24.30 5.78
C VAL A 29 6.58 -23.72 5.00
N LYS A 30 5.37 -24.01 5.47
CA LYS A 30 4.14 -23.46 4.89
C LYS A 30 4.22 -21.93 4.89
N PRO A 31 4.09 -21.27 3.72
CA PRO A 31 4.01 -19.82 3.66
C PRO A 31 2.89 -19.35 4.57
N LYS A 32 3.17 -18.38 5.43
CA LYS A 32 2.11 -17.79 6.24
C LYS A 32 1.09 -17.18 5.28
N PRO A 33 -0.20 -17.52 5.43
CA PRO A 33 -1.23 -16.87 4.64
C PRO A 33 -1.17 -15.37 4.86
N GLU A 34 -1.50 -14.62 3.83
CA GLU A 34 -1.78 -13.19 3.93
C GLU A 34 -2.80 -12.96 5.06
N SER A 35 -2.60 -11.92 5.87
CA SER A 35 -3.52 -11.67 6.99
C SER A 35 -4.89 -11.25 6.48
N TYR A 36 -5.94 -11.57 7.24
CA TYR A 36 -7.31 -11.14 6.91
C TYR A 36 -7.39 -9.63 6.67
N ALA A 37 -6.74 -8.82 7.52
CA ALA A 37 -6.70 -7.37 7.38
C ALA A 37 -6.06 -6.93 6.06
N HIS A 38 -4.99 -7.61 5.62
CA HIS A 38 -4.31 -7.28 4.38
C HIS A 38 -5.19 -7.59 3.15
N THR A 39 -5.76 -8.79 3.09
CA THR A 39 -6.70 -9.17 2.01
C THR A 39 -7.93 -8.25 2.01
N ARG A 40 -8.46 -7.91 3.18
CA ARG A 40 -9.64 -7.06 3.31
C ARG A 40 -9.38 -5.63 2.84
N LEU A 41 -8.23 -5.06 3.19
CA LEU A 41 -7.86 -3.71 2.77
C LEU A 41 -7.73 -3.60 1.25
N LYS A 42 -7.12 -4.58 0.58
CA LYS A 42 -7.08 -4.62 -0.89
C LYS A 42 -8.49 -4.60 -1.50
N ILE A 43 -9.40 -5.40 -0.94
CA ILE A 43 -10.79 -5.46 -1.41
C ILE A 43 -11.50 -4.12 -1.20
N ASP A 44 -11.30 -3.46 -0.07
CA ASP A 44 -11.94 -2.18 0.20
C ASP A 44 -11.40 -1.06 -0.72
N ILE A 45 -10.09 -1.04 -0.98
CA ILE A 45 -9.47 -0.12 -1.97
C ILE A 45 -10.02 -0.37 -3.37
N LEU A 46 -10.04 -1.64 -3.81
CA LEU A 46 -10.59 -2.04 -5.11
C LEU A 46 -12.07 -1.64 -5.24
N LYS A 47 -12.88 -1.87 -4.21
CA LYS A 47 -14.29 -1.48 -4.21
C LYS A 47 -14.45 0.04 -4.28
N ALA A 48 -13.64 0.78 -3.53
CA ALA A 48 -13.68 2.24 -3.56
C ALA A 48 -13.39 2.78 -4.97
N ALA A 49 -12.37 2.25 -5.65
CA ALA A 49 -12.04 2.60 -7.02
C ALA A 49 -13.19 2.26 -8.00
N ARG A 50 -13.80 1.08 -7.87
CA ARG A 50 -14.93 0.67 -8.73
C ARG A 50 -16.19 1.50 -8.52
N THR A 51 -16.48 1.91 -7.28
CA THR A 51 -17.60 2.82 -6.98
C THR A 51 -17.42 4.16 -7.68
N LEU A 52 -16.19 4.60 -7.92
CA LEU A 52 -15.87 5.81 -8.70
C LEU A 52 -15.91 5.58 -10.22
N GLY A 53 -16.19 4.36 -10.68
CA GLY A 53 -16.24 3.99 -12.10
C GLY A 53 -14.88 3.71 -12.74
N PHE A 54 -13.82 3.51 -11.94
CA PHE A 54 -12.48 3.23 -12.46
C PHE A 54 -12.21 1.72 -12.59
N ASP A 55 -11.36 1.35 -13.56
CA ASP A 55 -10.88 -0.03 -13.67
C ASP A 55 -9.92 -0.33 -12.53
N SER A 56 -10.04 -1.51 -11.93
CA SER A 56 -9.17 -1.89 -10.81
C SER A 56 -9.02 -3.41 -10.67
N GLN A 57 -7.80 -3.84 -10.39
CA GLN A 57 -7.39 -5.24 -10.31
C GLN A 57 -6.58 -5.49 -9.04
N ILE A 58 -6.81 -6.63 -8.38
CA ILE A 58 -6.01 -7.10 -7.23
C ILE A 58 -4.86 -7.97 -7.74
N GLU A 59 -3.69 -7.85 -7.12
CA GLU A 59 -2.47 -8.60 -7.48
C GLU A 59 -2.14 -8.46 -8.98
N ALA A 60 -2.22 -7.24 -9.49
CA ALA A 60 -2.03 -6.94 -10.91
C ALA A 60 -0.55 -6.98 -11.26
N ALA A 61 -0.18 -7.94 -12.11
CA ALA A 61 1.17 -8.04 -12.63
C ALA A 61 1.46 -6.97 -13.70
N GLY A 62 2.71 -6.54 -13.76
CA GLY A 62 3.21 -5.67 -14.79
C GLY A 62 4.71 -5.83 -14.97
N ARG A 63 5.24 -5.08 -15.94
CA ARG A 63 6.65 -5.13 -16.32
C ARG A 63 7.11 -3.73 -16.70
N SER A 64 8.27 -3.33 -16.20
CA SER A 64 8.94 -2.09 -16.60
C SER A 64 9.56 -2.19 -17.99
N PRO A 65 9.91 -1.07 -18.65
CA PRO A 65 10.51 -1.07 -19.97
C PRO A 65 11.83 -1.87 -20.07
N ASP A 66 12.59 -1.97 -18.98
CA ASP A 66 13.82 -2.75 -18.87
C ASP A 66 13.59 -4.25 -18.59
N GLY A 67 12.32 -4.68 -18.49
CA GLY A 67 11.94 -6.07 -18.31
C GLY A 67 11.74 -6.50 -16.85
N ALA A 68 11.95 -5.64 -15.86
CA ALA A 68 11.73 -6.02 -14.47
C ALA A 68 10.23 -6.19 -14.17
N GLU A 69 9.88 -7.34 -13.60
CA GLU A 69 8.50 -7.67 -13.25
C GLU A 69 8.11 -7.09 -11.88
N TRP A 70 6.84 -6.73 -11.76
CA TRP A 70 6.24 -6.26 -10.51
C TRP A 70 4.80 -6.73 -10.40
N ILE A 71 4.28 -6.73 -9.17
CA ILE A 71 2.89 -7.07 -8.87
C ILE A 71 2.38 -6.04 -7.87
N ALA A 72 1.39 -5.25 -8.27
CA ALA A 72 0.71 -4.31 -7.39
C ALA A 72 -0.38 -5.01 -6.60
N ASP A 73 -0.46 -4.75 -5.29
CA ASP A 73 -1.54 -5.30 -4.47
C ASP A 73 -2.92 -4.89 -4.98
N VAL A 74 -3.10 -3.62 -5.35
CA VAL A 74 -4.23 -3.14 -6.16
C VAL A 74 -3.71 -2.17 -7.21
N LEU A 75 -4.02 -2.39 -8.48
CA LEU A 75 -3.76 -1.44 -9.56
C LEU A 75 -5.08 -0.80 -9.99
N VAL A 76 -5.12 0.52 -10.06
CA VAL A 76 -6.26 1.29 -10.57
C VAL A 76 -5.85 1.99 -11.85
N THR A 77 -6.70 1.91 -12.88
CA THR A 77 -6.50 2.58 -14.17
C THR A 77 -7.63 3.58 -14.40
N LEU A 78 -7.27 4.86 -14.56
CA LEU A 78 -8.21 5.92 -14.92
C LEU A 78 -8.58 5.82 -16.41
N PRO A 79 -9.72 6.39 -16.84
CA PRO A 79 -10.09 6.44 -18.26
C PRO A 79 -9.05 7.13 -19.16
N THR A 80 -8.23 8.01 -18.59
CA THR A 80 -7.10 8.67 -19.26
C THR A 80 -5.90 7.74 -19.52
N GLY A 81 -5.93 6.50 -19.00
CA GLY A 81 -4.83 5.55 -19.06
C GLY A 81 -3.80 5.69 -17.94
N GLN A 82 -3.91 6.73 -17.10
CA GLN A 82 -3.06 6.88 -15.92
C GLN A 82 -3.30 5.74 -14.92
N LYS A 83 -2.21 5.23 -14.34
CA LYS A 83 -2.22 4.08 -13.45
C LYS A 83 -1.66 4.43 -12.08
N THR A 84 -2.33 3.94 -11.04
CA THR A 84 -1.87 4.06 -9.66
C THR A 84 -1.88 2.69 -8.99
N ALA A 85 -0.73 2.26 -8.51
CA ALA A 85 -0.58 1.11 -7.63
C ALA A 85 -0.85 1.55 -6.18
N PHE A 86 -1.76 0.86 -5.53
CA PHE A 86 -1.94 0.90 -4.08
C PHE A 86 -1.31 -0.33 -3.47
N GLU A 87 -0.31 -0.13 -2.62
CA GLU A 87 0.43 -1.20 -1.96
C GLU A 87 0.05 -1.29 -0.49
N VAL A 88 -0.30 -2.48 0.00
CA VAL A 88 -0.68 -2.68 1.40
C VAL A 88 0.51 -3.22 2.17
N GLN A 89 0.88 -2.59 3.29
CA GLN A 89 2.01 -3.06 4.11
C GLN A 89 1.67 -2.99 5.60
N LEU A 90 1.31 -4.14 6.18
CA LEU A 90 0.91 -4.23 7.59
C LEU A 90 2.01 -4.75 8.53
N SER A 91 3.09 -5.28 7.96
CA SER A 91 4.29 -5.74 8.67
C SER A 91 5.50 -4.87 8.33
N SER A 92 6.52 -4.82 9.19
CA SER A 92 7.69 -3.99 8.93
C SER A 92 8.42 -4.40 7.65
N GLN A 93 8.92 -3.39 6.95
CA GLN A 93 9.73 -3.46 5.74
C GLN A 93 10.79 -2.35 5.82
N HIS A 94 11.94 -2.53 5.19
CA HIS A 94 13.01 -1.52 5.23
C HIS A 94 12.73 -0.37 4.26
N LEU A 95 13.24 0.83 4.58
CA LEU A 95 13.11 2.02 3.72
C LEU A 95 13.63 1.76 2.30
N ALA A 96 14.74 1.04 2.16
CA ALA A 96 15.30 0.67 0.86
C ALA A 96 14.31 -0.14 0.00
N ASP A 97 13.53 -1.05 0.61
CA ASP A 97 12.54 -1.85 -0.11
C ASP A 97 11.34 -1.00 -0.56
N PHE A 98 10.90 -0.03 0.27
CA PHE A 98 9.87 0.93 -0.12
C PHE A 98 10.32 1.71 -1.36
N ARG A 99 11.52 2.29 -1.32
CA ARG A 99 12.11 3.04 -2.45
C ARG A 99 12.25 2.18 -3.69
N LEU A 100 12.83 0.99 -3.56
CA LEU A 100 13.06 0.08 -4.68
C LEU A 100 11.74 -0.33 -5.36
N ARG A 101 10.69 -0.63 -4.59
CA ARG A 101 9.38 -0.98 -5.14
C ARG A 101 8.71 0.22 -5.80
N THR A 102 8.77 1.39 -5.17
CA THR A 102 8.24 2.62 -5.76
C THR A 102 8.96 3.00 -7.05
N GLU A 103 10.28 2.81 -7.13
CA GLU A 103 11.06 3.06 -8.34
C GLU A 103 10.62 2.18 -9.51
N ARG A 104 10.36 0.89 -9.27
CA ARG A 104 9.86 -0.01 -10.32
C ARG A 104 8.53 0.46 -10.92
N TYR A 105 7.63 0.98 -10.08
CA TYR A 105 6.39 1.59 -10.55
C TYR A 105 6.65 2.85 -11.35
N ARG A 106 7.51 3.74 -10.86
CA ARG A 106 7.88 4.98 -11.56
C ARG A 106 8.48 4.70 -12.93
N HIS A 107 9.40 3.75 -13.05
CA HIS A 107 9.97 3.28 -14.32
C HIS A 107 8.90 2.75 -15.28
N SER A 108 7.77 2.27 -14.75
CA SER A 108 6.64 1.75 -15.52
C SER A 108 5.55 2.81 -15.78
N SER A 109 5.81 4.09 -15.47
CA SER A 109 4.81 5.17 -15.52
C SER A 109 3.56 4.89 -14.67
N VAL A 110 3.75 4.21 -13.53
CA VAL A 110 2.71 3.90 -12.55
C VAL A 110 3.00 4.71 -11.27
N ALA A 111 2.02 5.50 -10.81
CA ALA A 111 2.11 6.16 -9.51
C ALA A 111 1.98 5.13 -8.37
N CYS A 112 2.57 5.40 -7.20
CA CYS A 112 2.54 4.47 -6.07
C CYS A 112 2.01 5.16 -4.82
N CYS A 113 0.97 4.58 -4.22
CA CYS A 113 0.44 4.98 -2.91
C CYS A 113 0.58 3.81 -1.93
N TRP A 114 1.30 4.02 -0.84
CA TRP A 114 1.42 3.02 0.21
C TRP A 114 0.32 3.17 1.25
N VAL A 115 -0.40 2.10 1.55
CA VAL A 115 -1.34 2.01 2.66
C VAL A 115 -0.75 1.11 3.72
N VAL A 116 -0.27 1.69 4.81
CA VAL A 116 0.56 0.99 5.80
C VAL A 116 -0.07 1.00 7.18
N SER A 117 0.16 -0.02 8.01
CA SER A 117 -0.27 0.08 9.41
C SER A 117 0.49 1.21 10.14
N GLU A 118 -0.21 2.03 10.92
CA GLU A 118 0.44 3.12 11.67
C GLU A 118 1.55 2.59 12.59
N HIS A 119 1.25 1.48 13.27
CA HIS A 119 2.20 0.72 14.05
C HIS A 119 2.26 -0.74 13.56
N PRO A 120 3.47 -1.28 13.30
CA PRO A 120 4.79 -0.66 13.44
C PRO A 120 5.29 0.03 12.16
N VAL A 121 4.52 0.05 11.06
CA VAL A 121 5.11 0.34 9.73
C VAL A 121 5.34 1.82 9.52
N ALA A 122 4.29 2.66 9.58
CA ALA A 122 4.43 4.10 9.36
C ALA A 122 5.44 4.72 10.34
N SER A 123 5.32 4.39 11.63
CA SER A 123 6.22 4.91 12.68
C SER A 123 7.68 4.49 12.53
N ARG A 124 7.96 3.30 11.99
CA ARG A 124 9.35 2.89 11.67
C ARG A 124 9.85 3.54 10.39
N LEU A 125 9.00 3.68 9.38
CA LEU A 125 9.34 4.35 8.13
C LEU A 125 9.68 5.83 8.37
N ALA A 126 8.84 6.53 9.14
CA ALA A 126 9.06 7.92 9.52
C ALA A 126 10.41 8.12 10.24
N LYS A 127 10.76 7.21 11.16
CA LYS A 127 12.07 7.23 11.84
C LYS A 127 13.23 6.97 10.88
N ALA A 128 13.08 6.02 9.96
CA ALA A 128 14.10 5.74 8.97
C ALA A 128 14.33 6.93 8.03
N LEU A 129 13.26 7.59 7.59
CA LEU A 129 13.31 8.81 6.77
C LEU A 129 13.97 9.97 7.53
N ALA A 130 13.58 10.20 8.79
CA ALA A 130 14.22 11.23 9.61
C ALA A 130 15.73 10.98 9.81
N TYR A 131 16.14 9.72 9.94
CA TYR A 131 17.55 9.35 10.03
C TYR A 131 18.29 9.57 8.70
N ASP A 132 17.68 9.17 7.58
CA ASP A 132 18.22 9.38 6.23
C ASP A 132 18.38 10.88 5.90
N ASN A 133 17.51 11.72 6.47
CA ASN A 133 17.51 13.18 6.31
C ASN A 133 18.28 13.93 7.42
N MET A 134 19.27 13.31 8.07
CA MET A 134 19.98 13.95 9.20
C MET A 134 20.67 15.26 8.80
N ASP A 135 21.15 15.39 7.57
CA ASP A 135 21.76 16.61 7.08
C ASP A 135 20.74 17.76 6.90
N TRP A 136 19.49 17.43 6.59
CA TRP A 136 18.39 18.40 6.61
C TRP A 136 18.17 18.95 8.02
N TYR A 137 18.13 18.05 9.02
CA TYR A 137 17.96 18.43 10.42
C TYR A 137 19.10 19.34 10.90
N LYS A 138 20.37 19.00 10.58
CA LYS A 138 21.52 19.84 10.93
C LYS A 138 21.42 21.26 10.34
N LYS A 139 20.83 21.39 9.14
CA LYS A 139 20.74 22.66 8.42
C LYS A 139 19.53 23.51 8.81
N HIS A 140 18.39 22.90 9.10
CA HIS A 140 17.12 23.62 9.30
C HIS A 140 16.57 23.50 10.73
N GLY A 141 17.11 22.60 11.56
CA GLY A 141 16.61 22.34 12.91
C GLY A 141 15.32 21.53 12.99
N GLU A 142 14.80 21.08 11.83
CA GLU A 142 13.53 20.37 11.72
C GLU A 142 13.73 18.91 11.28
N LEU A 143 12.94 18.00 11.85
CA LEU A 143 12.97 16.58 11.46
C LEU A 143 12.11 16.37 10.21
N LEU A 144 12.74 15.91 9.13
CA LEU A 144 12.06 15.53 7.90
C LEU A 144 11.77 14.01 7.90
N SER A 145 10.54 13.65 8.30
CA SER A 145 10.11 12.25 8.45
C SER A 145 9.26 11.72 7.30
N GLU A 146 9.13 12.50 6.23
CA GLU A 146 8.40 12.17 5.00
C GLU A 146 9.32 12.29 3.79
N SER A 147 8.86 11.82 2.63
CA SER A 147 9.58 11.94 1.37
C SER A 147 8.61 12.17 0.22
N GLU A 148 8.98 13.06 -0.70
CA GLU A 148 8.25 13.31 -1.96
C GLU A 148 8.12 12.03 -2.78
N GLU A 149 9.09 11.13 -2.68
CA GLU A 149 9.09 9.90 -3.45
C GLU A 149 8.10 8.86 -2.88
N LEU A 150 7.75 8.95 -1.59
CA LEU A 150 6.95 7.97 -0.87
C LEU A 150 5.66 8.62 -0.34
N MET A 151 4.59 8.49 -1.12
CA MET A 151 3.26 8.84 -0.66
C MET A 151 2.70 7.73 0.24
N VAL A 152 2.45 8.05 1.51
CA VAL A 152 2.05 7.08 2.54
C VAL A 152 0.75 7.50 3.21
N LEU A 153 -0.21 6.58 3.24
CA LEU A 153 -1.43 6.63 4.02
C LEU A 153 -1.32 5.63 5.19
N GLY A 154 -1.35 6.13 6.41
CA GLY A 154 -1.38 5.32 7.63
C GLY A 154 -2.78 4.79 7.91
N LEU A 155 -2.96 3.48 7.91
CA LEU A 155 -4.15 2.78 8.39
C LEU A 155 -4.16 2.76 9.92
N LEU A 156 -5.22 3.34 10.48
CA LEU A 156 -5.48 3.34 11.92
C LEU A 156 -6.10 2.00 12.30
N LEU A 157 -5.32 1.15 12.99
CA LEU A 157 -5.75 -0.13 13.53
C LEU A 157 -5.61 -0.11 15.06
N GLU A 158 -6.59 -0.67 15.76
CA GLU A 158 -6.48 -0.91 17.21
C GLU A 158 -5.47 -2.02 17.49
N ASP A 159 -5.48 -3.10 16.68
CA ASP A 159 -4.52 -4.19 16.74
C ASP A 159 -4.30 -4.84 15.36
N LYS A 160 -3.27 -5.69 15.23
CA LYS A 160 -2.89 -6.32 13.96
C LYS A 160 -3.82 -7.46 13.52
N ALA A 161 -4.60 -8.01 14.44
CA ALA A 161 -5.48 -9.15 14.21
C ALA A 161 -6.91 -8.74 13.87
N SER A 162 -7.31 -7.52 14.25
CA SER A 162 -8.60 -6.94 13.90
C SER A 162 -8.52 -6.06 12.65
N TYR A 163 -9.63 -6.02 11.92
CA TYR A 163 -9.84 -5.05 10.87
C TYR A 163 -11.14 -4.32 11.19
N PRO A 164 -11.12 -3.00 11.42
CA PRO A 164 -12.28 -2.26 11.88
C PRO A 164 -13.38 -2.28 10.82
N ALA A 165 -14.64 -2.16 11.26
CA ALA A 165 -15.78 -2.07 10.34
C ALA A 165 -15.71 -0.84 9.44
N GLN A 166 -15.14 0.25 9.95
CA GLN A 166 -14.93 1.52 9.25
C GLN A 166 -13.45 1.93 9.38
N PRO A 167 -12.56 1.36 8.56
CA PRO A 167 -11.14 1.71 8.56
C PRO A 167 -10.94 3.16 8.14
N LEU A 168 -10.06 3.85 8.86
CA LEU A 168 -9.65 5.21 8.56
C LEU A 168 -8.18 5.24 8.16
N LEU A 169 -7.88 6.05 7.15
CA LEU A 169 -6.55 6.36 6.68
C LEU A 169 -6.16 7.77 7.08
N ARG A 170 -4.87 8.01 7.23
CA ARG A 170 -4.28 9.32 7.52
C ARG A 170 -3.14 9.61 6.57
N LEU A 171 -3.12 10.77 5.94
CA LEU A 171 -1.97 11.23 5.15
C LEU A 171 -0.94 11.88 6.07
N GLY A 172 0.30 11.40 6.03
CA GLY A 172 1.38 11.92 6.87
C GLY A 172 1.34 11.45 8.32
N TYR A 173 2.36 11.86 9.08
CA TYR A 173 2.61 11.39 10.45
C TYR A 173 2.32 12.43 11.54
N THR A 174 1.86 13.63 11.19
CA THR A 174 1.56 14.71 12.14
C THR A 174 0.22 14.48 12.87
N GLN A 175 0.05 15.05 14.07
CA GLN A 175 -1.20 14.89 14.85
C GLN A 175 -2.40 15.62 14.22
N GLU A 176 -2.14 16.64 13.41
CA GLU A 176 -3.17 17.41 12.69
C GLU A 176 -3.62 16.74 11.38
N ALA A 177 -3.01 15.61 11.03
CA ALA A 177 -3.27 14.96 9.77
C ALA A 177 -4.72 14.44 9.68
N ARG A 178 -5.37 14.82 8.58
CA ARG A 178 -6.77 14.51 8.28
C ARG A 178 -7.00 13.00 8.27
N LYS A 179 -8.06 12.58 8.97
CA LYS A 179 -8.60 11.21 8.88
C LYS A 179 -9.55 11.12 7.68
N LEU A 180 -9.38 10.08 6.89
CA LEU A 180 -10.09 9.84 5.65
C LEU A 180 -10.69 8.44 5.69
N THR A 181 -11.92 8.29 5.21
CA THR A 181 -12.42 6.96 4.84
C THR A 181 -11.61 6.40 3.68
N ILE A 182 -11.66 5.08 3.47
CA ILE A 182 -11.04 4.44 2.30
C ILE A 182 -11.54 5.08 0.99
N GLN A 183 -12.83 5.41 0.93
CA GLN A 183 -13.44 6.04 -0.25
C GLN A 183 -12.82 7.41 -0.54
N GLU A 184 -12.78 8.31 0.45
CA GLU A 184 -12.20 9.65 0.29
C GLU A 184 -10.71 9.59 -0.04
N ALA A 185 -9.99 8.69 0.61
CA ALA A 185 -8.56 8.50 0.38
C ALA A 185 -8.31 8.06 -1.07
N VAL A 186 -8.94 6.97 -1.51
CA VAL A 186 -8.77 6.44 -2.88
C VAL A 186 -9.18 7.48 -3.92
N GLU A 187 -10.32 8.13 -3.75
CA GLU A 187 -10.75 9.19 -4.67
C GLU A 187 -9.72 10.33 -4.72
N GLY A 188 -9.25 10.80 -3.58
CA GLY A 188 -8.34 11.92 -3.54
C GLY A 188 -6.97 11.60 -4.12
N VAL A 189 -6.42 10.41 -3.83
CA VAL A 189 -5.19 9.92 -4.47
C VAL A 189 -5.34 9.94 -5.99
N LEU A 190 -6.42 9.34 -6.51
CA LEU A 190 -6.65 9.20 -7.94
C LEU A 190 -6.92 10.53 -8.65
N ARG A 191 -7.41 11.54 -7.91
CA ARG A 191 -7.64 12.89 -8.44
C ARG A 191 -6.46 13.85 -8.17
N GLY A 192 -5.34 13.38 -7.62
CA GLY A 192 -4.16 14.22 -7.36
C GLY A 192 -4.36 15.26 -6.25
N ARG A 193 -5.15 14.92 -5.23
CA ARG A 193 -5.39 15.75 -4.03
C ARG A 193 -4.14 15.85 -3.12
N PRO A 194 -3.39 14.76 -2.86
CA PRO A 194 -2.13 14.83 -2.14
C PRO A 194 -1.08 15.58 -2.95
N ARG A 195 -0.41 16.57 -2.34
CA ARG A 195 0.68 17.32 -2.96
C ARG A 195 1.84 17.47 -1.98
N TRP A 196 3.06 17.35 -2.50
CA TRP A 196 4.27 17.58 -1.73
C TRP A 196 4.59 19.06 -1.68
N GLU A 197 4.56 19.66 -0.48
CA GLU A 197 4.82 21.08 -0.29
C GLU A 197 5.46 21.32 1.08
N GLN A 198 6.50 22.16 1.13
CA GLN A 198 7.22 22.49 2.37
C GLN A 198 7.69 21.23 3.12
N ALA A 199 8.24 20.27 2.37
CA ALA A 199 8.78 19.02 2.90
C ALA A 199 7.76 18.12 3.63
N GLN A 200 6.49 18.20 3.24
CA GLN A 200 5.41 17.36 3.76
C GLN A 200 4.33 17.11 2.71
N TRP A 201 3.60 16.01 2.85
CA TRP A 201 2.41 15.76 2.05
C TRP A 201 1.19 16.48 2.61
N LYS A 202 0.53 17.29 1.78
CA LYS A 202 -0.68 18.04 2.13
C LYS A 202 -1.89 17.56 1.33
N TRP A 203 -3.07 17.66 1.93
CA TRP A 203 -4.34 17.28 1.33
C TRP A 203 -5.18 18.53 1.00
N TYR A 204 -5.52 18.71 -0.28
CA TYR A 204 -6.25 19.89 -0.78
C TYR A 204 -7.66 19.56 -1.29
#